data_AF-A0A318J5Y5-F1
#
_entry.id   AF-A0A318J5Y5-F1
#
_cell.length_a   1.000
_cell.length_b   1.000
_cell.length_c   1.000
_cell.angle_alpha   90.00
_cell.angle_beta   90.00
_cell.angle_gamma   90.00
#
_symmetry.space_group_name_H-M   'P 1'
#
loop_
_entity.id
_entity.type
_entity.pdbx_description
1 polymer ?
#
loop_
_entity_poly.entity_id
_entity_poly.type
_entity_poly.pdbx_seq_one_letter_code
_entity_poly.pdbx_strand_id
1 'polypeptide(L)'
;MLQHIITETREYQEVSKVYGERRAGRSQELLMKHIDDGLAVMINLDASLNALKAFCLHPLFQADQDLVTYAPLASTFAPEVILLVMEYRRAANAYLCKPHTDDWCIDDLHLHVGWILPEVRKMLLADKIQNQADFLIHHADTHIRKAELKHYFQLWIDYLHTME
;
A
#
# COMPACT_ATOMS: atom_id res chain seq x y z
N MET A 1 4.86 19.00 -10.64
CA MET A 1 4.60 19.95 -9.53
C MET A 1 4.28 19.21 -8.25
N LEU A 2 3.22 18.38 -8.20
CA LEU A 2 2.87 17.56 -7.03
C LEU A 2 3.99 16.60 -6.57
N GLN A 3 4.69 15.95 -7.49
CA GLN A 3 5.79 15.05 -7.12
C GLN A 3 6.95 15.77 -6.40
N HIS A 4 7.23 17.02 -6.77
CA HIS A 4 8.25 17.81 -6.08
C HIS A 4 7.77 18.23 -4.68
N ILE A 5 6.49 18.62 -4.56
CA ILE A 5 5.88 18.98 -3.27
C ILE A 5 5.91 17.79 -2.30
N ILE A 6 5.55 16.58 -2.75
CA ILE A 6 5.51 15.41 -1.85
C ILE A 6 6.89 15.02 -1.33
N THR A 7 7.93 15.11 -2.16
CA THR A 7 9.31 14.77 -1.74
C THR A 7 9.87 15.68 -0.66
N GLU A 8 9.31 16.88 -0.51
CA GLU A 8 9.70 17.85 0.51
C GLU A 8 8.89 17.70 1.82
N THR A 9 7.85 16.86 1.84
CA THR A 9 7.04 16.70 3.05
C THR A 9 7.74 15.86 4.11
N ARG A 10 7.35 16.09 5.36
CA ARG A 10 7.85 15.34 6.50
C ARG A 10 7.57 13.84 6.35
N GLU A 11 6.42 13.46 5.81
CA GLU A 11 6.01 12.07 5.63
C GLU A 11 6.95 11.31 4.70
N TYR A 12 7.28 11.92 3.56
CA TYR A 12 8.24 11.35 2.61
C TYR A 12 9.64 11.27 3.23
N GLN A 13 10.08 12.33 3.92
CA GLN A 13 11.37 12.34 4.60
C GLN A 13 11.46 11.26 5.69
N GLU A 14 10.37 10.99 6.42
CA GLU A 14 10.38 10.00 7.49
C GLU A 14 10.48 8.58 6.95
N VAL A 15 9.66 8.23 5.94
CA VAL A 15 9.80 6.91 5.30
C VAL A 15 11.16 6.77 4.62
N SER A 16 11.70 7.84 4.03
CA SER A 16 13.04 7.84 3.45
C SER A 16 14.14 7.56 4.48
N LYS A 17 14.03 8.02 5.73
CA LYS A 17 14.99 7.65 6.79
C LYS A 17 14.90 6.18 7.17
N VAL A 18 13.68 5.65 7.24
CA VAL A 18 13.42 4.27 7.68
C VAL A 18 13.78 3.26 6.59
N TYR A 19 13.42 3.56 5.34
CA TYR A 19 13.70 2.73 4.19
C TYR A 19 15.11 2.95 3.69
N GLY A 20 15.58 4.19 3.55
CA GLY A 20 16.95 4.52 3.17
C GLY A 20 17.42 3.70 1.97
N GLU A 21 18.55 3.00 2.14
CA GLU A 21 19.13 2.09 1.15
C GLU A 21 18.65 0.63 1.29
N ARG A 22 17.66 0.37 2.14
CA ARG A 22 17.12 -0.97 2.34
C ARG A 22 16.50 -1.47 1.05
N ARG A 23 16.69 -2.76 0.82
CA ARG A 23 16.21 -3.47 -0.35
C ARG A 23 15.22 -4.54 0.04
N ALA A 24 14.25 -4.79 -0.84
CA ALA A 24 13.35 -5.91 -0.71
C ALA A 24 14.16 -7.22 -0.73
N GLY A 25 13.89 -8.13 0.20
CA GLY A 25 14.75 -9.31 0.39
C GLY A 25 14.91 -10.20 -0.84
N ARG A 26 13.93 -10.22 -1.75
CA ARG A 26 13.92 -11.11 -2.93
C ARG A 26 14.27 -10.42 -4.24
N SER A 27 13.64 -9.29 -4.57
CA SER A 27 13.94 -8.54 -5.81
C SER A 27 15.22 -7.72 -5.71
N GLN A 28 15.70 -7.44 -4.49
CA GLN A 28 16.78 -6.50 -4.21
C GLN A 28 16.50 -5.06 -4.67
N GLU A 29 15.27 -4.74 -5.07
CA GLU A 29 14.85 -3.37 -5.38
C GLU A 29 14.81 -2.51 -4.11
N LEU A 30 15.06 -1.21 -4.26
CA LEU A 30 15.00 -0.28 -3.14
C LEU A 30 13.57 -0.18 -2.61
N LEU A 31 13.40 -0.24 -1.29
CA LEU A 31 12.08 -0.06 -0.69
C LEU A 31 11.50 1.34 -0.98
N MET A 32 12.36 2.35 -1.18
CA MET A 32 11.93 3.68 -1.63
C MET A 32 11.36 3.69 -3.05
N LYS A 33 11.80 2.78 -3.94
CA LYS A 33 11.25 2.68 -5.29
C LYS A 33 9.76 2.35 -5.27
N HIS A 34 9.33 1.51 -4.32
CA HIS A 34 7.92 1.20 -4.10
C HIS A 34 7.11 2.46 -3.75
N ILE A 35 7.66 3.34 -2.91
CA ILE A 35 7.03 4.61 -2.56
C ILE A 35 6.93 5.52 -3.79
N ASP A 36 8.03 5.68 -4.53
CA ASP A 36 8.08 6.58 -5.69
C ASP A 36 7.14 6.15 -6.81
N ASP A 37 7.13 4.85 -7.15
CA ASP A 37 6.24 4.29 -8.18
C ASP A 37 4.78 4.40 -7.77
N GLY A 38 4.46 4.09 -6.51
CA GLY A 38 3.11 4.22 -5.97
C GLY A 38 2.61 5.66 -5.99
N LEU A 39 3.46 6.63 -5.62
CA LEU A 39 3.13 8.06 -5.70
C LEU A 39 2.86 8.49 -7.15
N ALA A 40 3.62 8.00 -8.12
CA ALA A 40 3.38 8.29 -9.53
C ALA A 40 2.02 7.76 -10.00
N VAL A 41 1.63 6.55 -9.58
CA VAL A 41 0.30 6.00 -9.87
C VAL A 41 -0.79 6.84 -9.21
N MET A 42 -0.64 7.19 -7.92
CA MET A 42 -1.63 7.99 -7.19
C MET A 42 -1.82 9.39 -7.78
N ILE A 43 -0.75 10.02 -8.27
CA ILE A 43 -0.83 11.31 -8.97
C ILE A 43 -1.67 11.17 -10.25
N ASN A 44 -1.50 10.08 -11.01
CA ASN A 44 -2.30 9.82 -12.21
C ASN A 44 -3.78 9.50 -11.89
N LEU A 45 -4.06 9.04 -10.66
CA LEU A 45 -5.41 8.81 -10.14
C LEU A 45 -6.02 10.05 -9.46
N ASP A 46 -5.38 11.22 -9.60
CA ASP A 46 -5.79 12.48 -8.97
C ASP A 46 -6.01 12.34 -7.45
N ALA A 47 -5.07 11.67 -6.78
CA ALA A 47 -5.09 11.53 -5.33
C ALA A 47 -4.79 12.87 -4.64
N SER A 48 -5.44 13.13 -3.51
CA SER A 48 -5.19 14.33 -2.73
C SER A 48 -3.77 14.32 -2.13
N LEU A 49 -3.26 15.51 -1.78
CA LEU A 49 -1.99 15.62 -1.08
C LEU A 49 -1.97 14.85 0.25
N ASN A 50 -3.11 14.76 0.95
CA ASN A 50 -3.21 14.00 2.19
C ASN A 50 -3.09 12.49 1.94
N ALA A 51 -3.65 11.97 0.85
CA ALA A 51 -3.48 10.57 0.47
C ALA A 51 -2.07 10.25 0.04
N LEU A 52 -1.41 11.13 -0.72
CA LEU A 52 0.01 10.97 -1.08
C LEU A 52 0.89 10.92 0.18
N LYS A 53 0.66 11.83 1.14
CA LYS A 53 1.34 11.83 2.44
C LYS A 53 1.08 10.56 3.24
N ALA A 54 -0.18 10.10 3.26
CA ALA A 54 -0.56 8.87 3.94
C ALA A 54 0.10 7.65 3.28
N PHE A 55 0.21 7.64 1.95
CA PHE A 55 0.91 6.61 1.22
C PHE A 55 2.40 6.57 1.57
N CYS A 56 3.06 7.71 1.75
CA CYS A 56 4.45 7.71 2.24
C CYS A 56 4.57 7.01 3.61
N LEU A 57 3.62 7.23 4.52
CA LEU A 57 3.68 6.67 5.88
C LEU A 57 3.19 5.23 5.99
N HIS A 58 2.38 4.75 5.03
CA HIS A 58 1.67 3.48 5.15
C HIS A 58 2.54 2.29 5.61
N PRO A 59 3.81 2.13 5.15
CA PRO A 59 4.58 0.96 5.55
C PRO A 59 5.06 1.01 7.00
N LEU A 60 5.18 2.20 7.60
CA LEU A 60 5.58 2.37 8.99
C LEU A 60 4.47 1.94 9.96
N PHE A 61 3.23 1.90 9.50
CA PHE A 61 2.07 1.62 10.33
C PHE A 61 1.37 0.31 9.94
N GLN A 62 1.73 -0.32 8.81
CA GLN A 62 0.99 -1.48 8.30
C GLN A 62 1.13 -2.71 9.21
N ALA A 63 2.35 -3.17 9.47
CA ALA A 63 2.56 -4.36 10.30
C ALA A 63 2.44 -4.04 11.79
N ASP A 64 2.00 -5.02 12.60
CA ASP A 64 1.83 -4.82 14.05
C ASP A 64 3.11 -4.39 14.75
N GLN A 65 4.23 -4.99 14.36
CA GLN A 65 5.53 -4.67 14.95
C GLN A 65 5.98 -3.25 14.59
N ASP A 66 5.79 -2.85 13.32
CA ASP A 66 6.13 -1.50 12.86
C ASP A 66 5.22 -0.46 13.53
N LEU A 67 3.92 -0.74 13.66
CA LEU A 67 2.99 0.11 14.39
C LEU A 67 3.45 0.34 15.84
N VAL A 68 3.86 -0.70 16.57
CA VAL A 68 4.38 -0.54 17.93
C VAL A 68 5.63 0.35 17.94
N THR A 69 6.52 0.18 16.97
CA THR A 69 7.77 0.96 16.86
C THR A 69 7.50 2.43 16.51
N TYR A 70 6.60 2.70 15.57
CA TYR A 70 6.41 4.04 14.99
C TYR A 70 5.16 4.77 15.50
N ALA A 71 4.29 4.14 16.30
CA ALA A 71 3.13 4.79 16.92
C ALA A 71 3.46 6.10 17.65
N PRO A 72 4.59 6.26 18.37
CA PRO A 72 4.95 7.54 18.98
C PRO A 72 5.10 8.70 17.98
N LEU A 73 5.42 8.43 16.72
CA LEU A 73 5.52 9.44 15.67
C LEU A 73 4.16 9.91 15.16
N ALA A 74 3.08 9.16 15.38
CA ALA A 74 1.75 9.46 14.83
C ALA A 74 1.26 10.86 15.23
N SER A 75 1.51 11.27 16.47
CA SER A 75 1.12 12.59 17.00
C SER A 75 1.84 13.78 16.33
N THR A 76 2.86 13.49 15.52
CA THR A 76 3.69 14.49 14.86
C THR A 76 3.26 14.79 13.43
N PHE A 77 2.29 14.04 12.91
CA PHE A 77 1.69 14.21 11.58
C PHE A 77 0.27 14.78 11.69
N ALA A 78 -0.25 15.27 10.56
CA ALA A 78 -1.62 15.77 10.51
C ALA A 78 -2.62 14.64 10.83
N PRO A 79 -3.64 14.87 11.69
CA PRO A 79 -4.62 13.84 12.05
C PRO A 79 -5.31 13.21 10.84
N GLU A 80 -5.61 14.00 9.81
CA GLU A 80 -6.26 13.55 8.58
C GLU A 80 -5.39 12.55 7.81
N VAL A 81 -4.06 12.74 7.82
CA VAL A 81 -3.11 11.80 7.20
C VAL A 81 -3.07 10.49 7.98
N ILE A 82 -3.02 10.57 9.32
CA ILE A 82 -2.99 9.37 10.17
C ILE A 82 -4.30 8.58 10.07
N LEU A 83 -5.45 9.23 9.91
CA LEU A 83 -6.72 8.55 9.66
C LEU A 83 -6.66 7.69 8.38
N LEU A 84 -6.16 8.25 7.28
CA LEU A 84 -5.98 7.53 6.02
C LEU A 84 -4.98 6.37 6.15
N VAL A 85 -3.87 6.57 6.86
CA VAL A 85 -2.87 5.51 7.14
C VAL A 85 -3.49 4.35 7.93
N MET A 86 -4.28 4.65 8.96
CA MET A 86 -4.89 3.62 9.81
C MET A 86 -6.01 2.87 9.10
N GLU A 87 -6.80 3.54 8.27
CA GLU A 87 -7.79 2.89 7.44
C GLU A 87 -7.14 2.02 6.35
N TYR A 88 -6.08 2.52 5.70
CA TYR A 88 -5.27 1.72 4.78
C TYR A 88 -4.76 0.46 5.47
N ARG A 89 -4.15 0.58 6.65
CA ARG A 89 -3.68 -0.56 7.45
C ARG A 89 -4.81 -1.56 7.69
N ARG A 90 -5.97 -1.09 8.16
CA ARG A 90 -7.14 -1.94 8.44
C ARG A 90 -7.56 -2.70 7.19
N ALA A 91 -7.71 -2.02 6.05
CA ALA A 91 -8.17 -2.61 4.80
C ALA A 91 -7.13 -3.58 4.22
N ALA A 92 -5.87 -3.16 4.11
CA ALA A 92 -4.78 -3.99 3.58
C ALA A 92 -4.56 -5.27 4.40
N ASN A 93 -4.66 -5.18 5.73
CA ASN A 93 -4.47 -6.34 6.60
C ASN A 93 -5.70 -7.25 6.69
N ALA A 94 -6.89 -6.79 6.27
CA ALA A 94 -8.10 -7.61 6.24
C ALA A 94 -8.06 -8.67 5.13
N TYR A 95 -7.29 -8.45 4.06
CA TYR A 95 -7.12 -9.43 2.98
C TYR A 95 -5.66 -9.47 2.51
N LEU A 96 -4.96 -10.52 2.92
CA LEU A 96 -3.59 -10.86 2.52
C LEU A 96 -3.60 -12.20 1.78
N CYS A 97 -2.68 -12.41 0.83
CA CYS A 97 -2.53 -13.72 0.18
C CYS A 97 -2.02 -14.77 1.20
N LYS A 98 -2.90 -15.62 1.72
CA LYS A 98 -2.64 -16.65 2.74
C LYS A 98 -3.46 -17.90 2.42
N PRO A 99 -3.04 -19.12 2.84
CA PRO A 99 -3.78 -20.34 2.50
C PRO A 99 -5.27 -20.33 2.84
N HIS A 100 -5.67 -19.62 3.89
CA HIS A 100 -7.08 -19.51 4.31
C HIS A 100 -7.88 -18.44 3.55
N THR A 101 -7.25 -17.71 2.62
CA THR A 101 -7.87 -16.68 1.79
C THR A 101 -7.75 -16.97 0.28
N ASP A 102 -7.24 -18.15 -0.09
CA ASP A 102 -6.99 -18.51 -1.50
C ASP A 102 -8.30 -18.71 -2.29
N ASP A 103 -9.37 -19.15 -1.62
CA ASP A 103 -10.69 -19.37 -2.23
C ASP A 103 -11.64 -18.19 -2.08
N TRP A 104 -11.16 -17.02 -1.60
CA TRP A 104 -12.00 -15.83 -1.44
C TRP A 104 -12.44 -15.27 -2.81
N CYS A 105 -13.62 -14.68 -2.81
CA CYS A 105 -14.23 -13.98 -3.94
C CYS A 105 -14.57 -12.51 -3.58
N ILE A 106 -15.18 -11.78 -4.52
CA ILE A 106 -15.47 -10.35 -4.35
C ILE A 106 -16.42 -10.12 -3.16
N ASP A 107 -17.39 -11.01 -2.95
CA ASP A 107 -18.33 -10.92 -1.83
C ASP A 107 -17.63 -11.05 -0.47
N ASP A 108 -16.59 -11.90 -0.38
CA ASP A 108 -15.77 -12.01 0.83
C ASP A 108 -15.01 -10.71 1.10
N LEU A 109 -14.49 -10.03 0.06
CA LEU A 109 -13.83 -8.73 0.22
C LEU A 109 -14.85 -7.66 0.68
N HIS A 110 -16.06 -7.65 0.13
CA HIS A 110 -17.12 -6.75 0.62
C HIS A 110 -17.47 -7.01 2.09
N LEU A 111 -17.47 -8.27 2.53
CA LEU A 111 -17.76 -8.63 3.92
C LEU A 111 -16.61 -8.27 4.87
N HIS A 112 -15.36 -8.59 4.50
CA HIS A 112 -14.21 -8.52 5.41
C HIS A 112 -13.43 -7.20 5.32
N VAL A 113 -13.28 -6.65 4.11
CA VAL A 113 -12.61 -5.34 3.91
C VAL A 113 -13.62 -4.21 4.08
N GLY A 114 -14.87 -4.40 3.65
CA GLY A 114 -15.95 -3.43 3.86
C GLY A 114 -15.81 -2.16 3.04
N TRP A 115 -16.48 -1.07 3.44
CA TRP A 115 -16.32 0.22 2.77
C TRP A 115 -14.96 0.86 3.12
N ILE A 116 -14.39 1.61 2.17
CA ILE A 116 -13.15 2.36 2.35
C ILE A 116 -13.29 3.79 1.80
N LEU A 117 -12.58 4.75 2.39
CA LEU A 117 -12.52 6.11 1.86
C LEU A 117 -11.98 6.11 0.41
N PRO A 118 -12.50 7.00 -0.48
CA PRO A 118 -12.02 7.10 -1.86
C PRO A 118 -10.51 7.34 -1.96
N GLU A 119 -9.93 8.05 -1.01
CA GLU A 119 -8.50 8.30 -0.93
C GLU A 119 -7.70 7.03 -0.58
N VAL A 120 -8.22 6.19 0.33
CA VAL A 120 -7.62 4.89 0.67
C VAL A 120 -7.80 3.89 -0.47
N ARG A 121 -8.90 3.95 -1.23
CA ARG A 121 -9.09 3.19 -2.48
C ARG A 121 -7.95 3.45 -3.45
N LYS A 122 -7.60 4.72 -3.70
CA LYS A 122 -6.47 5.11 -4.56
C LYS A 122 -5.13 4.61 -4.02
N MET A 123 -4.91 4.67 -2.69
CA MET A 123 -3.70 4.14 -2.05
C MET A 123 -3.57 2.64 -2.25
N LEU A 124 -4.62 1.86 -1.99
CA LEU A 124 -4.63 0.40 -2.17
C LEU A 124 -4.44 0.04 -3.63
N LEU A 125 -5.08 0.75 -4.56
CA LEU A 125 -4.94 0.48 -5.99
C LEU A 125 -3.49 0.70 -6.44
N ALA A 126 -2.87 1.80 -6.03
CA ALA A 126 -1.46 2.07 -6.33
C ALA A 126 -0.51 1.01 -5.76
N ASP A 127 -0.68 0.63 -4.48
CA ASP A 127 0.08 -0.44 -3.84
C ASP A 127 -0.08 -1.79 -4.58
N LYS A 128 -1.31 -2.16 -4.97
CA LYS A 128 -1.57 -3.44 -5.63
C LYS A 128 -1.02 -3.47 -7.06
N ILE A 129 -1.15 -2.38 -7.81
CA ILE A 129 -0.55 -2.26 -9.14
C ILE A 129 0.97 -2.38 -9.07
N GLN A 130 1.61 -1.68 -8.12
CA GLN A 130 3.04 -1.73 -7.93
C GLN A 130 3.50 -3.15 -7.53
N ASN A 131 2.85 -3.74 -6.52
CA ASN A 131 3.20 -5.08 -6.04
C ASN A 131 3.00 -6.16 -7.11
N GLN A 132 1.97 -6.02 -7.95
CA GLN A 132 1.74 -6.92 -9.07
C GLN A 132 2.85 -6.79 -10.13
N ALA A 133 3.26 -5.56 -10.46
CA ALA A 133 4.35 -5.33 -11.41
C ALA A 133 5.67 -5.95 -10.90
N ASP A 134 6.03 -5.72 -9.64
CA ASP A 134 7.22 -6.31 -9.02
C ASP A 134 7.14 -7.85 -9.00
N PHE A 135 5.97 -8.39 -8.68
CA PHE A 135 5.73 -9.84 -8.73
C PHE A 135 5.93 -10.40 -10.14
N LEU A 136 5.40 -9.74 -11.16
CA LEU A 136 5.53 -10.17 -12.56
C LEU A 136 6.98 -10.14 -13.03
N ILE A 137 7.73 -9.10 -12.68
CA ILE A 137 9.12 -8.92 -13.13
C ILE A 137 10.06 -9.91 -12.42
N HIS A 138 9.90 -10.11 -11.12
CA HIS A 138 10.92 -10.79 -10.30
C HIS A 138 10.51 -12.19 -9.82
N HIS A 139 9.22 -12.53 -9.81
CA HIS A 139 8.71 -13.66 -9.01
C HIS A 139 7.71 -14.58 -9.73
N ALA A 140 7.11 -14.16 -10.84
CA ALA A 140 6.04 -14.92 -11.50
C ALA A 140 6.45 -16.34 -11.90
N ASP A 141 7.72 -16.56 -12.24
CA ASP A 141 8.21 -17.86 -12.67
C ASP A 141 8.66 -18.76 -11.51
N THR A 142 9.10 -18.17 -10.39
CA THR A 142 9.79 -18.87 -9.30
C THR A 142 8.97 -19.01 -8.02
N HIS A 143 7.91 -18.21 -7.83
CA HIS A 143 7.15 -18.22 -6.59
C HIS A 143 6.25 -19.45 -6.46
N ILE A 144 6.35 -20.16 -5.33
CA ILE A 144 5.56 -21.38 -5.07
C ILE A 144 4.05 -21.12 -5.07
N ARG A 145 3.63 -19.93 -4.63
CA ARG A 145 2.21 -19.49 -4.59
C ARG A 145 1.84 -18.54 -5.73
N LYS A 146 2.38 -18.76 -6.94
CA LYS A 146 2.22 -17.81 -8.06
C LYS A 146 0.78 -17.73 -8.57
N ALA A 147 0.01 -18.80 -8.51
CA ALA A 147 -1.38 -18.81 -8.97
C ALA A 147 -2.26 -18.00 -8.01
N GLU A 148 -2.06 -18.23 -6.71
CA GLU A 148 -2.74 -17.58 -5.60
C GLU A 148 -2.40 -16.08 -5.56
N LEU A 149 -1.15 -15.70 -5.80
CA LEU A 149 -0.77 -14.28 -5.89
C LEU A 149 -1.42 -13.59 -7.10
N LYS A 150 -1.50 -14.27 -8.25
CA LYS A 150 -2.20 -13.71 -9.43
C LYS A 150 -3.69 -13.50 -9.13
N HIS A 151 -4.35 -14.49 -8.55
CA HIS A 151 -5.75 -14.39 -8.11
C HIS A 151 -5.92 -13.25 -7.10
N TYR A 152 -5.05 -13.18 -6.09
CA TYR A 152 -5.05 -12.14 -5.06
C TYR A 152 -4.97 -10.72 -5.63
N PHE A 153 -4.04 -10.47 -6.57
CA PHE A 153 -3.91 -9.14 -7.17
C PHE A 153 -5.14 -8.79 -8.02
N GLN A 154 -5.62 -9.75 -8.83
CA GLN A 154 -6.81 -9.55 -9.65
C GLN A 154 -8.03 -9.24 -8.78
N LEU A 155 -8.24 -10.02 -7.71
CA LEU A 155 -9.39 -9.87 -6.83
C LEU A 155 -9.39 -8.52 -6.11
N TRP A 156 -8.22 -8.06 -5.64
CA TRP A 156 -8.08 -6.71 -5.07
C TRP A 156 -8.44 -5.63 -6.08
N ILE A 157 -7.91 -5.71 -7.31
CA ILE A 157 -8.15 -4.70 -8.36
C ILE A 157 -9.64 -4.67 -8.74
N ASP A 158 -10.27 -5.83 -8.93
CA ASP A 158 -11.68 -5.93 -9.27
C ASP A 158 -12.56 -5.31 -8.17
N TYR A 159 -12.32 -5.69 -6.91
CA TYR A 159 -13.03 -5.12 -5.76
C TYR A 159 -12.84 -3.60 -5.63
N LEU A 160 -11.63 -3.09 -5.86
CA LEU A 160 -11.39 -1.64 -5.78
C LEU A 160 -12.09 -0.88 -6.92
N HIS A 161 -12.38 -1.53 -8.05
CA HIS A 161 -13.17 -0.94 -9.14
C HIS A 161 -14.69 -1.04 -8.93
N THR A 162 -15.19 -1.93 -8.05
CA THR A 162 -16.64 -1.93 -7.72
C THR A 162 -17.04 -0.80 -6.78
N MET A 163 -16.06 -0.20 -6.12
CA MET A 163 -16.20 0.92 -5.19
C MET A 163 -16.20 2.24 -5.97
N GLU A 164 -17.25 2.59 -6.72
CA GLU A 164 -17.38 3.94 -7.32
C GLU A 164 -18.10 4.91 -6.38
#